data_AF-A0A3D5BC81-F1
#
_entry.id   AF-A0A3D5BC81-F1
#
_cell.length_a   1.000
_cell.length_b   1.000
_cell.length_c   1.000
_cell.angle_alpha   90.00
_cell.angle_beta   90.00
_cell.angle_gamma   90.00
#
_symmetry.space_group_name_H-M   'P 1'
#
loop_
_entity.id
_entity.type
_entity.pdbx_description
1 polymer ?
#
loop_
_entity_poly.entity_id
_entity_poly.type
_entity_poly.pdbx_seq_one_letter_code
_entity_poly.pdbx_strand_id
1 'polypeptide(L)'
;MAKKLNIKEFCADNLSFMAKNFVLLSLFGFASFIASFLSLKYVFKHQIGMMFLYTVFCYFFYYVFVSLYYEQKPIFTSKKLVNSLVKMFVVFALSLSAVIFGHLFFKLLKYMAQYLIGFPDIYDFLKNTYHFLNASRMGRFLLYIPMLFLLTFTFFIPGFSWISTINEGDASLWSAYSKTSGNYLKITAVLLLIYAVLPFISAVLIAPTPTYLSISNAVLTIIQLVFCIRLYDFFYKD
;
A
#
# COMPACT_ATOMS: atom_id res chain seq x y z
N MET A 1 -25.36 -10.89 7.61
CA MET A 1 -25.08 -9.63 8.33
C MET A 1 -23.69 -9.16 7.92
N ALA A 2 -23.51 -7.90 7.52
CA ALA A 2 -22.17 -7.40 7.18
C ALA A 2 -21.29 -7.37 8.44
N LYS A 3 -20.15 -8.07 8.43
CA LYS A 3 -19.19 -8.07 9.55
C LYS A 3 -18.73 -6.64 9.81
N LYS A 4 -18.79 -6.18 11.06
CA LYS A 4 -18.42 -4.81 11.43
C LYS A 4 -17.04 -4.83 12.08
N LEU A 5 -16.06 -4.21 11.44
CA LEU A 5 -14.68 -4.19 11.94
C LEU A 5 -14.59 -3.38 13.24
N ASN A 6 -14.07 -3.97 14.32
CA ASN A 6 -13.67 -3.23 15.51
C ASN A 6 -12.16 -2.98 15.45
N ILE A 7 -11.76 -1.72 15.25
CA ILE A 7 -10.35 -1.36 15.01
C ILE A 7 -9.48 -1.73 16.22
N LYS A 8 -9.98 -1.51 17.45
CA LYS A 8 -9.19 -1.75 18.67
C LYS A 8 -8.90 -3.24 18.84
N GLU A 9 -9.94 -4.07 18.76
CA GLU A 9 -9.83 -5.53 18.85
C GLU A 9 -8.98 -6.08 17.71
N PHE A 10 -9.22 -5.62 16.48
CA PHE A 10 -8.43 -6.02 15.32
C PHE A 10 -6.94 -5.71 15.50
N CYS A 11 -6.58 -4.50 15.96
CA CYS A 11 -5.18 -4.16 16.22
C CYS A 11 -4.57 -5.04 17.33
N ALA A 12 -5.29 -5.27 18.43
CA ALA A 12 -4.82 -6.10 19.54
C ALA A 12 -4.61 -7.56 19.11
N ASP A 13 -5.54 -8.12 18.35
CA ASP A 13 -5.45 -9.50 17.84
C ASP A 13 -4.27 -9.66 16.86
N ASN A 14 -4.03 -8.66 16.02
CA ASN A 14 -2.86 -8.68 15.12
C ASN A 14 -1.54 -8.58 15.88
N LEU A 15 -1.46 -7.75 16.92
CA LEU A 15 -0.28 -7.68 17.79
C LEU A 15 -0.03 -9.02 18.50
N SER A 16 -1.10 -9.65 19.02
CA SER A 16 -1.02 -10.99 19.64
C SER A 16 -0.55 -12.04 18.64
N PHE A 17 -1.09 -12.02 17.41
CA PHE A 17 -0.65 -12.91 16.34
C PHE A 17 0.83 -12.73 16.00
N MET A 18 1.31 -11.48 15.90
CA MET A 18 2.71 -11.19 15.61
C MET A 18 3.64 -11.68 16.72
N ALA A 19 3.24 -11.52 17.99
CA ALA A 19 4.00 -12.02 19.12
C ALA A 19 4.10 -13.56 19.10
N LYS A 20 3.00 -14.26 18.80
CA LYS A 20 2.98 -15.73 18.71
C LYS A 20 3.82 -16.27 17.55
N ASN A 21 3.89 -15.55 16.43
CA ASN A 21 4.59 -15.97 15.22
C ASN A 21 5.94 -15.25 15.01
N PHE A 22 6.54 -14.72 16.09
CA PHE A 22 7.71 -13.86 16.02
C PHE A 22 8.89 -14.48 15.25
N VAL A 23 9.12 -15.79 15.38
CA VAL A 23 10.24 -16.47 14.70
C VAL A 23 10.05 -16.42 13.17
N LEU A 24 8.87 -16.79 12.66
CA LEU A 24 8.60 -16.74 11.23
C LEU A 24 8.64 -15.31 10.71
N LEU A 25 8.02 -14.38 11.44
CA LEU A 25 7.97 -12.97 11.06
C LEU A 25 9.35 -12.29 11.10
N SER A 26 10.25 -12.70 12.00
CA SER A 26 11.62 -12.18 12.05
C SER A 26 12.46 -12.65 10.87
N LEU A 27 12.28 -13.89 10.38
CA LEU A 27 12.92 -14.37 9.15
C LEU A 27 12.49 -13.55 7.93
N PHE A 28 11.19 -13.32 7.77
CA PHE A 28 10.68 -12.45 6.72
C PHE A 28 11.14 -11.00 6.90
N GLY A 29 11.19 -10.52 8.14
CA GLY A 29 11.72 -9.20 8.47
C GLY A 29 13.18 -9.05 8.06
N PHE A 30 14.02 -10.06 8.34
CA PHE A 30 15.42 -10.07 7.95
C PHE A 30 15.60 -10.09 6.42
N ALA A 31 14.82 -10.90 5.71
CA ALA A 31 14.82 -10.90 4.25
C ALA A 31 14.39 -9.53 3.68
N SER A 32 13.35 -8.92 4.25
CA SER A 32 12.90 -7.58 3.87
C SER A 32 13.94 -6.50 4.17
N PHE A 33 14.69 -6.63 5.27
CA PHE A 33 15.79 -5.73 5.62
C PHE A 33 16.91 -5.80 4.58
N ILE A 34 17.39 -7.01 4.26
CA ILE A 34 18.45 -7.21 3.26
C ILE A 34 18.03 -6.61 1.92
N ALA A 35 16.83 -6.93 1.45
CA ALA A 35 16.34 -6.44 0.17
C ALA A 35 16.21 -4.91 0.17
N SER A 36 15.68 -4.32 1.25
CA SER A 36 15.56 -2.86 1.39
C SER A 36 16.93 -2.19 1.43
N PHE A 37 17.89 -2.75 2.16
CA PHE A 37 19.24 -2.22 2.28
C PHE A 37 20.01 -2.26 0.96
N LEU A 38 19.93 -3.38 0.25
CA LEU A 38 20.49 -3.52 -1.10
C LEU A 38 19.80 -2.55 -2.06
N SER A 39 18.47 -2.42 -2.00
CA SER A 39 17.74 -1.47 -2.84
C SER A 39 18.22 -0.04 -2.60
N LEU A 40 18.31 0.41 -1.34
CA LEU A 40 18.74 1.75 -1.00
C LEU A 40 20.19 2.04 -1.45
N LYS A 41 21.06 1.03 -1.38
CA LYS A 41 22.47 1.14 -1.78
C LYS A 41 22.71 1.14 -3.29
N TYR A 42 21.90 0.38 -4.05
CA TYR A 42 22.16 0.12 -5.48
C TYR A 42 21.11 0.71 -6.43
N VAL A 43 19.84 0.79 -6.03
CA VAL A 43 18.72 1.25 -6.88
C VAL A 43 18.72 2.77 -7.05
N PHE A 44 19.05 3.53 -5.99
CA PHE A 44 19.09 5.00 -6.05
C PHE A 44 20.26 5.56 -6.88
N LYS A 45 21.11 4.70 -7.46
CA LYS A 45 22.06 5.07 -8.52
C LYS A 45 21.44 5.04 -9.94
N HIS A 46 20.12 5.14 -10.06
CA HIS A 46 19.36 5.17 -11.32
C HIS A 46 19.53 3.94 -12.23
N GLN A 47 19.74 2.76 -11.65
CA GLN A 47 19.79 1.52 -12.43
C GLN A 47 18.41 0.88 -12.55
N ILE A 48 17.76 1.07 -13.71
CA ILE A 48 16.44 0.50 -14.03
C ILE A 48 16.40 -1.02 -13.79
N GLY A 49 17.48 -1.73 -14.11
CA GLY A 49 17.59 -3.18 -13.87
C GLY A 49 17.45 -3.56 -12.40
N MET A 50 18.03 -2.78 -11.49
CA MET A 50 17.93 -3.03 -10.04
C MET A 50 16.52 -2.71 -9.51
N MET A 51 15.83 -1.70 -10.06
CA MET A 51 14.41 -1.44 -9.75
C MET A 51 13.53 -2.62 -10.15
N PHE A 52 13.77 -3.18 -11.33
CA PHE A 52 13.04 -4.33 -11.82
C PHE A 52 13.26 -5.57 -10.93
N LEU A 53 14.52 -5.88 -10.61
CA LEU A 53 14.87 -6.99 -9.72
C LEU A 53 14.23 -6.84 -8.33
N TYR A 54 14.25 -5.63 -7.76
CA TYR A 54 13.59 -5.36 -6.47
C TYR A 54 12.07 -5.55 -6.55
N THR A 55 11.44 -5.15 -7.65
CA THR A 55 10.01 -5.35 -7.87
C THR A 55 9.65 -6.84 -7.97
N VAL A 56 10.45 -7.61 -8.70
CA VAL A 56 10.32 -9.08 -8.80
C VAL A 56 10.50 -9.73 -7.44
N PHE A 57 11.51 -9.31 -6.67
CA PHE A 57 11.70 -9.75 -5.29
C PHE A 57 10.46 -9.48 -4.44
N CYS A 58 9.92 -8.25 -4.46
CA CYS A 58 8.74 -7.89 -3.68
C CYS A 58 7.55 -8.79 -4.01
N TYR A 59 7.30 -9.06 -5.30
CA TYR A 59 6.22 -9.97 -5.70
C TYR A 59 6.39 -11.37 -5.09
N PHE A 60 7.56 -11.99 -5.26
CA PHE A 60 7.80 -13.33 -4.73
C PHE A 60 7.82 -13.37 -3.21
N PHE A 61 8.37 -12.35 -2.57
CA PHE A 61 8.34 -12.19 -1.11
C PHE A 61 6.90 -12.21 -0.59
N TYR A 62 6.01 -11.41 -1.18
CA TYR A 62 4.60 -11.39 -0.81
C TYR A 62 3.89 -12.72 -1.13
N TYR A 63 4.14 -13.29 -2.30
CA TYR A 63 3.52 -14.56 -2.72
C TYR A 63 3.89 -15.72 -1.78
N VAL A 64 5.17 -15.84 -1.43
CA VAL A 64 5.67 -16.87 -0.50
C VAL A 64 5.11 -16.64 0.89
N PHE A 65 5.07 -15.40 1.37
CA PHE A 65 4.49 -15.08 2.67
C PHE A 65 3.01 -15.50 2.75
N VAL A 66 2.19 -15.11 1.77
CA VAL A 66 0.77 -15.47 1.72
C VAL A 66 0.60 -16.99 1.62
N SER A 67 1.40 -17.66 0.78
CA SER A 67 1.32 -19.12 0.62
C SER A 67 1.62 -19.83 1.94
N LEU A 68 2.70 -19.45 2.64
CA LEU A 68 3.05 -20.03 3.94
C LEU A 68 2.03 -19.70 5.02
N TYR A 69 1.45 -18.49 5.01
CA TYR A 69 0.40 -18.11 5.96
C TYR A 69 -0.84 -19.02 5.85
N TYR A 70 -1.20 -19.45 4.63
CA TYR A 70 -2.30 -20.39 4.39
C TYR A 70 -1.86 -21.86 4.35
N GLU A 71 -0.65 -22.17 4.81
CA GLU A 71 -0.07 -23.53 4.82
C GLU A 71 -0.02 -24.21 3.43
N GLN A 72 0.04 -23.41 2.38
CA GLN A 72 0.12 -23.87 1.00
C GLN A 72 1.57 -23.97 0.54
N LYS A 73 1.91 -25.04 -0.21
CA LYS A 73 3.20 -25.11 -0.89
C LYS A 73 3.28 -23.99 -1.96
N PRO A 74 4.35 -23.18 -2.00
CA PRO A 74 4.52 -22.17 -3.05
C PRO A 74 4.85 -22.86 -4.38
N ILE A 75 3.82 -23.31 -5.11
CA ILE A 75 3.98 -23.97 -6.39
C ILE A 75 4.12 -22.91 -7.48
N PHE A 76 5.29 -22.84 -8.11
CA PHE A 76 5.60 -21.87 -9.17
C PHE A 76 5.16 -22.32 -10.58
N THR A 77 4.63 -23.53 -10.72
CA THR A 77 4.39 -24.20 -12.03
C THR A 77 2.92 -24.35 -12.42
N SER A 78 1.98 -23.63 -11.83
CA SER A 78 0.56 -23.82 -12.14
C SER A 78 -0.12 -22.51 -12.58
N LYS A 79 -1.23 -22.64 -13.33
CA LYS A 79 -2.14 -21.55 -13.71
C LYS A 79 -2.41 -20.54 -12.58
N LYS A 80 -2.31 -20.98 -11.32
CA LYS A 80 -2.37 -20.17 -10.10
C LYS A 80 -1.35 -19.04 -10.07
N LEU A 81 -0.08 -19.28 -10.39
CA LEU A 81 0.95 -18.24 -10.44
C LEU A 81 0.63 -17.22 -11.54
N VAL A 82 0.21 -17.69 -12.73
CA VAL A 82 -0.15 -16.81 -13.85
C VAL A 82 -1.36 -15.94 -13.49
N ASN A 83 -2.41 -16.53 -12.92
CA ASN A 83 -3.59 -15.79 -12.47
C ASN A 83 -3.23 -14.78 -11.37
N SER A 84 -2.38 -15.17 -10.42
CA SER A 84 -1.87 -14.29 -9.37
C SER A 84 -1.06 -13.12 -9.94
N LEU A 85 -0.18 -13.38 -10.92
CA LEU A 85 0.56 -12.34 -11.64
C LEU A 85 -0.38 -11.37 -12.36
N VAL A 86 -1.39 -11.87 -13.07
CA VAL A 86 -2.39 -11.03 -13.75
C VAL A 86 -3.09 -10.11 -12.75
N LYS A 87 -3.49 -10.60 -11.58
CA LYS A 87 -4.10 -9.77 -10.54
C LYS A 87 -3.13 -8.75 -9.95
N MET A 88 -1.87 -9.12 -9.78
CA MET A 88 -0.83 -8.17 -9.36
C MET A 88 -0.60 -7.08 -10.42
N PHE A 89 -0.67 -7.41 -11.71
CA PHE A 89 -0.64 -6.42 -12.79
C PHE A 89 -1.84 -5.48 -12.73
N VAL A 90 -3.03 -5.97 -12.36
CA VAL A 90 -4.20 -5.11 -12.14
C VAL A 90 -3.97 -4.15 -10.97
N VAL A 91 -3.41 -4.64 -9.85
CA VAL A 91 -3.00 -3.78 -8.72
C VAL A 91 -2.05 -2.70 -9.22
N PHE A 92 -0.98 -3.09 -9.92
CA PHE A 92 0.02 -2.17 -10.45
C PHE A 92 -0.58 -1.14 -11.42
N ALA A 93 -1.44 -1.57 -12.34
CA ALA A 93 -2.09 -0.70 -13.33
C ALA A 93 -3.03 0.31 -12.67
N LEU A 94 -3.81 -0.11 -11.65
CA LEU A 94 -4.70 0.80 -10.91
C LEU A 94 -3.90 1.81 -10.08
N SER A 95 -2.81 1.38 -9.46
CA SER A 95 -1.91 2.26 -8.71
C SER A 95 -1.22 3.27 -9.61
N LEU A 96 -0.74 2.83 -10.78
CA LEU A 96 -0.14 3.70 -11.79
C LEU A 96 -1.17 4.69 -12.35
N SER A 97 -2.39 4.24 -12.61
CA SER A 97 -3.50 5.09 -13.03
C SER A 97 -3.79 6.17 -11.99
N ALA A 98 -3.83 5.83 -10.70
CA ALA A 98 -4.05 6.78 -9.62
C ALA A 98 -2.97 7.87 -9.56
N VAL A 99 -1.70 7.51 -9.76
CA VAL A 99 -0.60 8.46 -9.84
C VAL A 99 -0.74 9.38 -11.06
N ILE A 100 -1.09 8.83 -12.23
CA ILE A 100 -1.31 9.61 -13.45
C ILE A 100 -2.49 10.57 -13.27
N PHE A 101 -3.62 10.11 -12.73
CA PHE A 101 -4.79 10.95 -12.44
C PHE A 101 -4.45 12.05 -11.44
N GLY A 102 -3.67 11.75 -10.40
CA GLY A 102 -3.17 12.76 -9.46
C GLY A 102 -2.34 13.83 -10.15
N HIS A 103 -1.41 13.43 -11.03
CA HIS A 103 -0.59 14.37 -11.81
C HIS A 103 -1.41 15.22 -12.79
N LEU A 104 -2.35 14.58 -13.49
CA LEU A 104 -3.28 15.25 -14.40
C LEU A 104 -4.16 16.26 -13.65
N PHE A 105 -4.62 15.92 -12.45
CA PHE A 105 -5.39 16.82 -11.59
C PHE A 105 -4.59 18.10 -11.25
N PHE A 106 -3.31 17.98 -10.88
CA PHE A 106 -2.47 19.17 -10.63
C PHE A 106 -2.22 19.99 -11.89
N LYS A 107 -2.02 19.35 -13.04
CA LYS A 107 -1.89 20.05 -14.32
C LYS A 107 -3.18 20.79 -14.68
N LEU A 108 -4.34 20.17 -14.48
CA LEU A 108 -5.64 20.77 -14.71
C LEU A 108 -5.86 21.97 -13.79
N LEU A 109 -5.52 21.84 -12.50
CA LEU A 109 -5.66 22.93 -11.53
C LEU A 109 -4.77 24.13 -11.89
N LYS A 110 -3.54 23.87 -12.34
CA LYS A 110 -2.65 24.90 -12.90
C LYS A 110 -3.21 25.52 -14.19
N TYR A 111 -3.73 24.71 -15.10
CA TYR A 111 -4.31 25.17 -16.36
C TYR A 111 -5.54 26.03 -16.10
N MET A 112 -6.48 25.59 -15.27
CA MET A 112 -7.66 26.38 -14.92
C MET A 112 -7.28 27.73 -14.30
N ALA A 113 -6.29 27.76 -13.41
CA ALA A 113 -5.77 29.03 -12.90
C ALA A 113 -5.29 29.94 -14.04
N GLN A 114 -4.55 29.43 -15.03
CA GLN A 114 -4.05 30.27 -16.13
C GLN A 114 -5.14 30.88 -17.04
N TYR A 115 -6.31 30.24 -17.18
CA TYR A 115 -7.36 30.67 -18.10
C TYR A 115 -8.55 31.38 -17.41
N LEU A 116 -8.58 31.44 -16.07
CA LEU A 116 -9.64 32.09 -15.28
C LEU A 116 -9.36 33.58 -15.00
N ILE A 117 -8.57 34.25 -15.82
CA ILE A 117 -8.18 35.66 -15.65
C ILE A 117 -9.41 36.60 -15.58
N GLY A 118 -10.55 36.20 -16.17
CA GLY A 118 -11.82 36.95 -16.11
C GLY A 118 -12.61 36.81 -14.80
N PHE A 119 -12.20 35.94 -13.87
CA PHE A 119 -12.83 35.71 -12.57
C PHE A 119 -11.77 35.78 -11.45
N PRO A 120 -11.40 36.99 -11.00
CA PRO A 120 -10.24 37.21 -10.13
C PRO A 120 -10.30 36.43 -8.81
N ASP A 121 -11.47 36.33 -8.18
CA ASP A 121 -11.65 35.59 -6.92
C ASP A 121 -11.38 34.09 -7.08
N ILE A 122 -11.83 33.51 -8.19
CA ILE A 122 -11.65 32.08 -8.48
C ILE A 122 -10.20 31.81 -8.89
N TYR A 123 -9.60 32.72 -9.66
CA TYR A 123 -8.19 32.66 -10.03
C TYR A 123 -7.28 32.64 -8.81
N ASP A 124 -7.44 33.61 -7.91
CA ASP A 124 -6.63 33.71 -6.70
C ASP A 124 -6.85 32.52 -5.77
N PHE A 125 -8.09 32.05 -5.63
CA PHE A 125 -8.38 30.82 -4.90
C PHE A 125 -7.64 29.60 -5.47
N LEU A 126 -7.72 29.35 -6.78
CA LEU A 126 -7.08 28.18 -7.42
C LEU A 126 -5.56 28.29 -7.42
N LYS A 127 -5.02 29.47 -7.66
CA LYS A 127 -3.58 29.74 -7.60
C LYS A 127 -3.04 29.54 -6.19
N ASN A 128 -3.70 30.10 -5.19
CA ASN A 128 -3.30 29.92 -3.78
C ASN A 128 -3.42 28.45 -3.35
N THR A 129 -4.48 27.76 -3.78
CA THR A 129 -4.66 26.32 -3.54
C THR A 129 -3.54 25.51 -4.19
N TYR A 130 -3.18 25.78 -5.45
CA TYR A 130 -2.06 25.14 -6.12
C TYR A 130 -0.74 25.35 -5.36
N HIS A 131 -0.42 26.60 -5.04
CA HIS A 131 0.81 26.95 -4.31
C HIS A 131 0.83 26.34 -2.91
N PHE A 132 -0.29 26.37 -2.19
CA PHE A 132 -0.42 25.74 -0.89
C PHE A 132 -0.15 24.24 -0.97
N LEU A 133 -0.84 23.51 -1.86
CA LEU A 133 -0.70 22.06 -2.01
C LEU A 133 0.69 21.62 -2.49
N ASN A 134 1.29 22.38 -3.42
CA ASN A 134 2.56 21.98 -4.04
C ASN A 134 3.80 22.49 -3.29
N ALA A 135 3.79 23.74 -2.81
CA ALA A 135 4.99 24.38 -2.23
C ALA A 135 5.06 24.27 -0.71
N SER A 136 3.91 24.27 -0.01
CA SER A 136 3.93 24.23 1.46
C SER A 136 4.15 22.81 1.99
N ARG A 137 4.85 22.69 3.13
CA ARG A 137 5.01 21.40 3.83
C ARG A 137 3.64 20.86 4.28
N MET A 138 2.77 21.73 4.79
CA MET A 138 1.44 21.36 5.27
C MET A 138 0.52 20.90 4.14
N GLY A 139 0.52 21.58 3.00
CA GLY A 139 -0.24 21.19 1.82
C GLY A 139 0.18 19.83 1.26
N ARG A 140 1.50 19.53 1.25
CA ARG A 140 1.99 18.19 0.90
C ARG A 140 1.50 17.10 1.87
N PHE A 141 1.45 17.38 3.16
CA PHE A 141 0.82 16.47 4.13
C PHE A 141 -0.68 16.29 3.87
N LEU A 142 -1.38 17.37 3.54
CA LEU A 142 -2.80 17.35 3.26
C LEU A 142 -3.14 16.52 2.01
N LEU A 143 -2.22 16.47 1.03
CA LEU A 143 -2.33 15.60 -0.15
C LEU A 143 -2.19 14.10 0.17
N TYR A 144 -1.50 13.73 1.24
CA TYR A 144 -1.42 12.33 1.65
C TYR A 144 -2.77 11.78 2.11
N ILE A 145 -3.67 12.61 2.65
CA ILE A 145 -4.99 12.19 3.12
C ILE A 145 -5.86 11.60 1.99
N PRO A 146 -6.15 12.34 0.88
CA PRO A 146 -6.90 11.78 -0.24
C PRO A 146 -6.14 10.68 -0.98
N MET A 147 -4.80 10.72 -1.04
CA MET A 147 -4.00 9.62 -1.60
C MET A 147 -4.17 8.32 -0.80
N LEU A 148 -4.20 8.40 0.53
CA LEU A 148 -4.42 7.25 1.42
C LEU A 148 -5.86 6.71 1.31
N PHE A 149 -6.84 7.60 1.08
CA PHE A 149 -8.21 7.17 0.77
C PHE A 149 -8.28 6.41 -0.57
N LEU A 150 -7.68 6.97 -1.64
CA LEU A 150 -7.59 6.31 -2.94
C LEU A 150 -6.85 4.97 -2.88
N LEU A 151 -5.84 4.84 -2.00
CA LEU A 151 -5.09 3.61 -1.75
C LEU A 151 -6.01 2.44 -1.38
N THR A 152 -7.13 2.71 -0.69
CA THR A 152 -8.11 1.68 -0.33
C THR A 152 -8.79 1.09 -1.56
N PHE A 153 -9.00 1.88 -2.61
CA PHE A 153 -9.64 1.42 -3.85
C PHE A 153 -8.64 0.89 -4.88
N THR A 154 -7.43 1.43 -4.90
CA THR A 154 -6.42 1.12 -5.92
C THR A 154 -5.50 -0.03 -5.53
N PHE A 155 -5.25 -0.21 -4.23
CA PHE A 155 -4.40 -1.29 -3.71
C PHE A 155 -5.17 -2.36 -2.94
N PHE A 156 -6.11 -1.98 -2.08
CA PHE A 156 -6.68 -2.94 -1.13
C PHE A 156 -7.72 -3.88 -1.75
N ILE A 157 -8.69 -3.37 -2.53
CA ILE A 157 -9.66 -4.23 -3.24
C ILE A 157 -8.94 -5.17 -4.24
N PRO A 158 -8.02 -4.67 -5.10
CA PRO A 158 -7.23 -5.55 -5.97
C PRO A 158 -6.30 -6.49 -5.20
N GLY A 159 -5.73 -6.04 -4.08
CA GLY A 159 -4.90 -6.86 -3.19
C GLY A 159 -5.67 -8.03 -2.59
N PHE A 160 -6.94 -7.84 -2.21
CA PHE A 160 -7.81 -8.92 -1.73
C PHE A 160 -8.16 -9.91 -2.83
N SER A 161 -8.43 -9.41 -4.04
CA SER A 161 -8.60 -10.26 -5.23
C SER A 161 -7.34 -11.10 -5.51
N TRP A 162 -6.15 -10.52 -5.33
CA TRP A 162 -4.87 -11.19 -5.45
C TRP A 162 -4.65 -12.27 -4.37
N ILE A 163 -4.88 -11.95 -3.09
CA ILE A 163 -4.82 -12.92 -1.98
C ILE A 163 -5.80 -14.07 -2.22
N SER A 164 -7.02 -13.76 -2.66
CA SER A 164 -8.03 -14.78 -2.96
C SER A 164 -7.60 -15.72 -4.08
N THR A 165 -6.86 -15.21 -5.08
CA THR A 165 -6.29 -16.05 -6.15
C THR A 165 -5.26 -17.04 -5.59
N ILE A 166 -4.47 -16.63 -4.60
CA ILE A 166 -3.52 -17.52 -3.91
C ILE A 166 -4.27 -18.51 -3.02
N ASN A 167 -5.32 -18.07 -2.33
CA ASN A 167 -6.11 -18.94 -1.45
C ASN A 167 -7.22 -19.74 -2.17
N GLU A 168 -7.22 -19.79 -3.51
CA GLU A 168 -8.23 -20.51 -4.32
C GLU A 168 -9.70 -20.09 -4.03
N GLY A 169 -9.90 -18.84 -3.60
CA GLY A 169 -11.20 -18.24 -3.36
C GLY A 169 -11.73 -17.42 -4.55
N ASP A 170 -12.84 -16.74 -4.32
CA ASP A 170 -13.44 -15.81 -5.30
C ASP A 170 -12.56 -14.56 -5.48
N ALA A 171 -11.75 -14.59 -6.54
CA ALA A 171 -10.86 -13.52 -6.94
C ALA A 171 -11.55 -12.39 -7.71
N SER A 172 -12.87 -12.27 -7.72
CA SER A 172 -13.55 -11.15 -8.38
C SER A 172 -13.40 -9.84 -7.58
N LEU A 173 -13.08 -8.75 -8.29
CA LEU A 173 -13.01 -7.41 -7.67
C LEU A 173 -14.36 -6.98 -7.10
N TRP A 174 -15.45 -7.41 -7.75
CA TRP A 174 -16.81 -7.13 -7.30
C TRP A 174 -17.14 -7.82 -5.98
N SER A 175 -16.74 -9.09 -5.80
CA SER A 175 -16.91 -9.79 -4.51
C SER A 175 -16.08 -9.13 -3.41
N ALA A 176 -14.84 -8.75 -3.70
CA ALA A 176 -14.00 -8.00 -2.78
C ALA A 176 -14.62 -6.65 -2.37
N TYR A 177 -15.18 -5.92 -3.32
CA TYR A 177 -15.91 -4.69 -3.07
C TYR A 177 -17.14 -4.95 -2.19
N SER A 178 -18.00 -5.89 -2.58
CA SER A 178 -19.25 -6.22 -1.89
C SER A 178 -19.02 -6.61 -0.42
N LYS A 179 -18.05 -7.50 -0.16
CA LYS A 179 -17.69 -7.97 1.19
C LYS A 179 -17.15 -6.86 2.10
N THR A 180 -16.57 -5.81 1.52
CA THR A 180 -15.92 -4.71 2.28
C THR A 180 -16.77 -3.43 2.34
N SER A 181 -17.90 -3.38 1.62
CA SER A 181 -18.72 -2.19 1.37
C SER A 181 -19.19 -1.41 2.61
N GLY A 182 -19.36 -2.08 3.75
CA GLY A 182 -19.75 -1.46 5.03
C GLY A 182 -18.61 -0.97 5.93
N ASN A 183 -17.34 -1.15 5.54
CA ASN A 183 -16.19 -0.92 6.42
C ASN A 183 -15.12 -0.01 5.83
N TYR A 184 -15.36 0.66 4.68
CA TYR A 184 -14.32 1.46 4.00
C TYR A 184 -13.63 2.48 4.90
N LEU A 185 -14.38 3.29 5.66
CA LEU A 185 -13.76 4.27 6.56
C LEU A 185 -12.87 3.63 7.62
N LYS A 186 -13.25 2.44 8.11
CA LYS A 186 -12.48 1.71 9.11
C LYS A 186 -11.24 1.06 8.51
N ILE A 187 -11.37 0.51 7.30
CA ILE A 187 -10.25 -0.01 6.51
C ILE A 187 -9.27 1.13 6.23
N THR A 188 -9.75 2.29 5.78
CA THR A 188 -8.92 3.48 5.57
C THR A 188 -8.25 3.93 6.86
N ALA A 189 -8.93 3.91 8.01
CA ALA A 189 -8.31 4.23 9.30
C ALA A 189 -7.20 3.25 9.69
N VAL A 190 -7.39 1.94 9.46
CA VAL A 190 -6.33 0.93 9.64
C VAL A 190 -5.17 1.17 8.68
N LEU A 191 -5.46 1.46 7.41
CA LEU A 191 -4.43 1.78 6.42
C LEU A 191 -3.68 3.08 6.78
N LEU A 192 -4.36 4.10 7.30
CA LEU A 192 -3.73 5.31 7.81
C LEU A 192 -2.75 4.98 8.94
N LEU A 193 -3.16 4.16 9.91
CA LEU A 193 -2.28 3.74 11.01
C LEU A 193 -1.03 3.01 10.52
N ILE A 194 -1.12 2.26 9.43
CA ILE A 194 -0.01 1.42 8.96
C ILE A 194 0.87 2.18 7.94
N TYR A 195 0.26 2.91 7.01
CA TYR A 195 0.94 3.59 5.91
C TYR A 195 1.35 5.03 6.24
N ALA A 196 0.74 5.69 7.24
CA ALA A 196 1.19 7.02 7.68
C ALA A 196 2.43 6.95 8.59
N VAL A 197 2.71 5.79 9.19
CA VAL A 197 3.86 5.61 10.09
C VAL A 197 5.18 5.71 9.34
N LEU A 198 5.30 5.16 8.12
CA LEU A 198 6.56 5.24 7.36
C LEU A 198 6.92 6.70 6.98
N PRO A 199 6.03 7.49 6.35
CA PRO A 199 6.28 8.91 6.10
C PRO A 199 6.56 9.69 7.38
N PHE A 200 5.83 9.40 8.46
CA PHE A 200 6.02 10.08 9.74
C PHE A 200 7.41 9.81 10.34
N ILE A 201 7.83 8.54 10.43
CA ILE A 201 9.17 8.15 10.90
C ILE A 201 10.24 8.81 10.03
N SER A 202 10.08 8.76 8.70
CA SER A 202 11.04 9.37 7.77
C SER A 202 11.11 10.91 7.87
N ALA A 203 10.01 11.56 8.26
CA ALA A 203 9.94 13.02 8.39
C ALA A 203 10.45 13.54 9.74
N VAL A 204 10.31 12.74 10.81
CA VAL A 204 10.74 13.10 12.18
C VAL A 204 12.24 12.89 12.37
N LEU A 205 12.85 11.94 11.66
CA LEU A 205 14.25 11.61 11.85
C LEU A 205 15.15 12.45 10.95
N ILE A 206 15.95 13.30 11.60
CA ILE A 206 16.95 14.14 10.93
C ILE A 206 18.10 13.22 10.46
N ALA A 207 18.28 13.13 9.14
CA ALA A 207 19.28 12.33 8.43
C ALA A 207 19.20 10.80 8.66
N PRO A 208 18.17 10.11 8.14
CA PRO A 208 18.03 8.68 8.32
C PRO A 208 19.10 7.96 7.50
N THR A 209 19.99 7.21 8.17
CA THR A 209 20.99 6.38 7.49
C THR A 209 20.29 5.29 6.66
N PRO A 210 20.90 4.79 5.57
CA PRO A 210 20.31 3.70 4.78
C PRO A 210 19.97 2.47 5.62
N THR A 211 20.79 2.17 6.63
CA THR A 211 20.54 1.10 7.60
C THR A 211 19.26 1.33 8.38
N TYR A 212 19.08 2.53 8.94
CA TYR A 212 17.87 2.88 9.70
C TYR A 212 16.62 2.77 8.83
N LEU A 213 16.63 3.36 7.62
CA LEU A 213 15.51 3.27 6.68
C LEU A 213 15.16 1.82 6.33
N SER A 214 16.19 0.97 6.19
CA SER A 214 16.00 -0.46 5.89
C SER A 214 15.36 -1.21 7.05
N ILE A 215 15.74 -0.90 8.30
CA ILE A 215 15.13 -1.48 9.50
C ILE A 215 13.65 -1.05 9.59
N SER A 216 13.38 0.24 9.44
CA SER A 216 12.01 0.76 9.47
C SER A 216 11.16 0.14 8.36
N ASN A 217 11.67 0.07 7.13
CA ASN A 217 10.98 -0.58 6.01
C ASN A 217 10.69 -2.04 6.30
N ALA A 218 11.66 -2.79 6.85
CA ALA A 218 11.48 -4.20 7.18
C ALA A 218 10.36 -4.41 8.19
N VAL A 219 10.40 -3.68 9.32
CA VAL A 219 9.37 -3.77 10.36
C VAL A 219 7.99 -3.41 9.80
N LEU A 220 7.90 -2.34 9.02
CA LEU A 220 6.64 -1.86 8.47
C LEU A 220 6.09 -2.77 7.38
N THR A 221 6.95 -3.39 6.57
CA THR A 221 6.54 -4.39 5.58
C THR A 221 5.87 -5.59 6.26
N ILE A 222 6.43 -6.06 7.38
CA ILE A 222 5.84 -7.16 8.14
C ILE A 222 4.50 -6.76 8.77
N ILE A 223 4.44 -5.59 9.39
CA ILE A 223 3.18 -5.08 9.97
C ILE A 223 2.12 -4.94 8.87
N GLN A 224 2.46 -4.35 7.71
CA GLN A 224 1.58 -4.21 6.55
C GLN A 224 1.05 -5.57 6.09
N LEU A 225 1.95 -6.54 5.93
CA LEU A 225 1.58 -7.88 5.48
C LEU A 225 0.60 -8.57 6.41
N VAL A 226 0.93 -8.60 7.70
CA VAL A 226 0.09 -9.26 8.71
C VAL A 226 -1.27 -8.60 8.76
N PHE A 227 -1.33 -7.27 8.86
CA PHE A 227 -2.59 -6.55 8.92
C PHE A 227 -3.42 -6.75 7.64
N CYS A 228 -2.81 -6.69 6.45
CA CYS A 228 -3.52 -6.90 5.19
C CYS A 228 -4.13 -8.31 5.10
N ILE A 229 -3.36 -9.37 5.40
CA ILE A 229 -3.86 -10.75 5.33
C ILE A 229 -4.89 -11.03 6.41
N ARG A 230 -4.69 -10.52 7.62
CA ARG A 230 -5.67 -10.70 8.71
C ARG A 230 -6.94 -9.92 8.46
N LEU A 231 -6.85 -8.77 7.79
CA LEU A 231 -8.02 -8.02 7.34
C LEU A 231 -8.75 -8.78 6.23
N TYR A 232 -8.03 -9.44 5.32
CA TYR A 232 -8.63 -10.35 4.35
C TYR A 232 -9.36 -11.50 5.06
N ASP A 233 -8.72 -12.18 6.00
CA ASP A 233 -9.33 -13.27 6.78
C ASP A 233 -10.62 -12.82 7.48
N PHE A 234 -10.64 -11.62 8.06
CA PHE A 234 -11.84 -11.08 8.71
C PHE A 234 -13.06 -11.01 7.77
N PHE A 235 -12.84 -10.65 6.49
CA PHE A 235 -13.91 -10.50 5.50
C PHE A 235 -14.22 -11.78 4.71
N TYR A 236 -13.26 -12.71 4.61
CA TYR A 236 -13.36 -13.87 3.72
C TYR A 236 -13.46 -15.22 4.42
N LYS A 237 -13.02 -15.35 5.67
CA LYS A 237 -13.31 -16.52 6.49
C LYS A 237 -14.61 -16.30 7.23
N ASP A 238 -15.48 -17.30 7.28
CA ASP A 238 -16.75 -17.26 8.03
C ASP A 238 -16.51 -17.30 9.54
#